data_AF-A0A1V6FNM8-F1
#
_entry.id   AF-A0A1V6FNM8-F1
#
_cell.length_a   1.000
_cell.length_b   1.000
_cell.length_c   1.000
_cell.angle_alpha   90.00
_cell.angle_beta   90.00
_cell.angle_gamma   90.00
#
_symmetry.space_group_name_H-M   'P 1'
#
loop_
_entity.id
_entity.type
_entity.pdbx_description
1 polymer ?
#
loop_
_entity_poly.entity_id
_entity_poly.type
_entity_poly.pdbx_seq_one_letter_code
_entity_poly.pdbx_strand_id
1 'polypeptide(L)'
;MEKIGRGSLLILNACLDRNLPLPTWSTDALGVTLTFLAPEPDADFTDYVADRSSATPQQISSIAPSKHRHATGEVTGEAAGEVTGEVRRLLAACKRSMKRTELQLALGLRHEDHFRNAYLTPALKSGLIEMTIPDKPRSSKQKYRLTAKGMDILRRLGADVNPGSGDNA
;
A
#
# COMPACT_ATOMS: atom_id res chain seq x y z
N MET A 1 24.13 -8.82 -0.93
CA MET A 1 22.70 -8.44 -1.13
C MET A 1 22.59 -6.94 -0.91
N GLU A 2 22.73 -6.18 -2.00
CA GLU A 2 22.58 -4.74 -1.98
C GLU A 2 21.15 -4.39 -1.59
N LYS A 3 21.02 -3.56 -0.57
CA LYS A 3 19.73 -3.17 -0.01
C LYS A 3 19.13 -2.12 -0.94
N ILE A 4 17.98 -2.44 -1.54
CA ILE A 4 17.13 -1.49 -2.26
C ILE A 4 16.99 -0.21 -1.40
N GLY A 5 17.47 0.90 -1.95
CA GLY A 5 17.39 2.21 -1.30
C GLY A 5 15.94 2.68 -1.19
N ARG A 6 15.66 3.60 -0.25
CA ARG A 6 14.29 4.11 -0.06
C ARG A 6 13.69 4.74 -1.31
N GLY A 7 14.51 5.38 -2.15
CA GLY A 7 14.08 5.99 -3.42
C GLY A 7 13.62 4.96 -4.45
N SER A 8 14.31 3.85 -4.55
CA SER A 8 13.99 2.75 -5.45
C SER A 8 12.63 2.10 -5.10
N LEU A 9 12.29 2.06 -3.82
CA LEU A 9 10.97 1.62 -3.36
C LEU A 9 9.85 2.62 -3.68
N LEU A 10 10.12 3.93 -3.63
CA LEU A 10 9.16 4.96 -4.02
C LEU A 10 8.80 4.85 -5.51
N ILE A 11 9.79 4.56 -6.35
CA ILE A 11 9.61 4.41 -7.80
C ILE A 11 8.69 3.22 -8.12
N LEU A 12 8.94 2.05 -7.53
CA LEU A 12 8.09 0.87 -7.72
C LEU A 12 6.65 1.15 -7.28
N ASN A 13 6.48 1.81 -6.13
CA ASN A 13 5.17 2.12 -5.60
C ASN A 13 4.39 3.11 -6.48
N ALA A 14 5.07 4.11 -7.06
CA ALA A 14 4.46 5.06 -7.98
C ALA A 14 3.98 4.41 -9.28
N CYS A 15 4.67 3.36 -9.74
CA CYS A 15 4.27 2.58 -10.91
C CYS A 15 3.04 1.72 -10.61
N LEU A 16 3.04 0.99 -9.49
CA LEU A 16 1.90 0.18 -9.04
C LEU A 16 0.63 1.01 -8.86
N ASP A 17 0.74 2.17 -8.23
CA ASP A 17 -0.37 3.12 -7.99
C ASP A 17 -1.04 3.62 -9.29
N ARG A 18 -0.29 3.62 -10.39
CA ARG A 18 -0.76 4.06 -11.72
C ARG A 18 -1.06 2.92 -12.67
N ASN A 19 -1.02 1.68 -12.18
CA ASN A 19 -1.17 0.48 -13.00
C ASN A 19 -0.16 0.42 -14.16
N LEU A 20 1.03 0.98 -13.95
CA LEU A 20 2.12 0.99 -14.92
C LEU A 20 2.97 -0.29 -14.78
N PRO A 21 3.53 -0.80 -15.88
CA PRO A 21 4.45 -1.92 -15.82
C PRO A 21 5.66 -1.56 -14.94
N LEU A 22 6.12 -2.54 -14.16
CA LEU A 22 7.20 -2.33 -13.23
C LEU A 22 8.51 -2.02 -13.97
N PRO A 23 9.29 -1.03 -13.51
CA PRO A 23 10.55 -0.72 -14.14
C PRO A 23 11.61 -1.78 -13.83
N THR A 24 12.57 -1.92 -14.74
CA THR A 24 13.72 -2.81 -14.59
C THR A 24 14.96 -2.04 -14.15
N TRP A 25 15.76 -2.60 -13.23
CA TRP A 25 17.06 -2.06 -12.84
C TRP A 25 18.19 -2.91 -13.42
N SER A 26 19.19 -2.24 -14.00
CA SER A 26 20.45 -2.85 -14.43
C SER A 26 21.62 -2.01 -13.93
N THR A 27 22.73 -2.66 -13.60
CA THR A 27 23.96 -1.98 -13.17
C THR A 27 25.08 -2.37 -14.13
N ASP A 28 25.77 -1.37 -14.66
CA ASP A 28 26.92 -1.54 -15.55
C ASP A 28 28.05 -0.57 -15.15
N ALA A 29 29.13 -0.55 -15.93
CA ALA A 29 30.31 0.27 -15.63
C ALA A 29 30.03 1.78 -15.57
N LEU A 30 28.91 2.26 -16.14
CA LEU A 30 28.49 3.66 -16.15
C LEU A 30 27.56 4.01 -14.98
N GLY A 31 27.11 3.04 -14.20
CA GLY A 31 26.28 3.25 -13.01
C GLY A 31 25.01 2.40 -13.00
N VAL A 32 23.93 2.97 -12.46
CA VAL A 32 22.63 2.29 -12.30
C VAL A 32 21.66 2.82 -13.34
N THR A 33 21.14 1.93 -14.17
CA THR A 33 20.13 2.19 -15.19
C THR A 33 18.76 1.75 -14.70
N LEU A 34 17.81 2.68 -14.70
CA LEU A 34 16.40 2.48 -14.37
C LEU A 34 15.58 2.60 -15.67
N THR A 35 15.01 1.49 -16.13
CA THR A 35 14.22 1.43 -17.37
C THR A 35 12.73 1.38 -17.03
N PHE A 36 11.99 2.43 -17.41
CA PHE A 36 10.53 2.43 -17.35
C PHE A 36 9.97 1.86 -18.65
N LEU A 37 8.99 0.97 -18.54
CA LEU A 37 8.25 0.46 -19.69
C LEU A 37 6.98 1.33 -19.84
N ALA A 38 6.66 1.75 -21.06
CA ALA A 38 5.34 2.28 -21.35
C ALA A 38 4.39 1.08 -21.52
N PRO A 39 3.15 1.13 -20.99
CA PRO A 39 2.14 0.19 -21.44
C PRO A 39 1.94 0.40 -22.94
N GLU A 40 2.07 -0.65 -23.74
CA GLU A 40 1.63 -0.63 -25.13
C GLU A 40 0.16 -0.18 -25.11
N PRO A 41 -0.23 0.83 -25.92
CA PRO A 41 -1.63 1.19 -26.01
C PRO A 41 -2.38 -0.07 -26.46
N ASP A 42 -3.39 -0.48 -25.69
CA ASP A 42 -4.31 -1.53 -26.12
C ASP A 42 -4.74 -1.19 -27.56
N ALA A 43 -4.53 -2.13 -28.47
CA ALA A 43 -4.68 -1.95 -29.91
C ALA A 43 -6.14 -1.81 -30.36
N ASP A 44 -6.98 -1.15 -29.55
CA ASP A 44 -8.38 -0.80 -29.81
C ASP A 44 -8.61 0.72 -29.93
N PHE A 45 -7.54 1.53 -29.93
CA PHE A 45 -7.62 2.96 -30.26
C PHE A 45 -7.16 3.25 -31.69
N THR A 46 -7.72 2.53 -32.67
CA THR A 46 -7.73 3.01 -34.05
C THR A 46 -8.98 3.84 -34.25
N ASP A 47 -8.90 5.15 -34.08
CA ASP A 47 -9.30 6.13 -35.09
C ASP A 47 -9.24 7.56 -34.50
N TYR A 48 -8.09 8.21 -34.61
CA TYR A 48 -8.03 9.67 -34.73
C TYR A 48 -6.67 10.09 -35.30
N VAL A 49 -6.47 9.83 -36.58
CA VAL A 49 -5.41 10.52 -37.35
C VAL A 49 -5.94 11.87 -37.80
N ALA A 50 -5.33 12.95 -37.32
CA ALA A 50 -4.83 14.05 -38.14
C ALA A 50 -4.47 15.28 -37.30
N ASP A 51 -3.30 15.84 -37.61
CA ASP A 51 -2.96 17.26 -37.48
C ASP A 51 -2.85 17.77 -36.01
N ARG A 52 -1.71 18.24 -35.52
CA ARG A 52 -0.66 19.01 -36.17
C ARG A 52 0.47 19.22 -35.15
N SER A 53 1.71 19.12 -35.62
CA SER A 53 2.90 19.65 -34.98
C SER A 53 2.69 21.08 -34.47
N SER A 54 3.17 21.40 -33.26
CA SER A 54 4.10 22.51 -32.96
C SER A 54 3.93 23.08 -31.55
N ALA A 55 5.09 23.22 -30.87
CA ALA A 55 5.47 24.30 -29.93
C ALA A 55 4.60 24.49 -28.65
N THR A 56 5.10 24.74 -27.44
CA THR A 56 6.33 25.34 -26.90
C THR A 56 6.28 25.13 -25.37
N PRO A 57 7.38 25.18 -24.61
CA PRO A 57 7.36 25.11 -23.15
C PRO A 57 6.90 26.45 -22.57
N GLN A 58 5.84 26.47 -21.76
CA GLN A 58 5.39 27.70 -21.07
C GLN A 58 5.08 27.41 -19.58
N GLN A 59 6.03 27.88 -18.76
CA GLN A 59 5.81 28.76 -17.61
C GLN A 59 4.97 28.25 -16.43
N ILE A 60 5.69 27.82 -15.38
CA ILE A 60 5.16 27.60 -14.02
C ILE A 60 4.87 28.96 -13.40
N SER A 61 3.59 29.32 -13.34
CA SER A 61 3.09 30.40 -12.50
C SER A 61 2.35 29.80 -11.30
N SER A 62 2.78 30.31 -10.14
CA SER A 62 2.31 30.11 -8.77
C SER A 62 0.81 29.91 -8.57
N ILE A 63 0.42 28.83 -7.86
CA ILE A 63 -0.74 28.81 -6.96
C ILE A 63 -0.46 27.88 -5.76
N ALA A 64 -0.24 28.47 -4.59
CA ALA A 64 -0.47 27.82 -3.29
C ALA A 64 -1.92 28.12 -2.84
N PRO A 65 -2.39 27.57 -1.72
CA PRO A 65 -2.44 26.17 -1.29
C PRO A 65 -3.91 25.74 -1.21
N SER A 66 -4.28 24.48 -1.50
CA SER A 66 -5.63 24.04 -1.13
C SER A 66 -5.79 22.53 -0.97
N LYS A 67 -6.02 22.21 0.31
CA LYS A 67 -7.02 21.26 0.80
C LYS A 67 -6.67 19.79 0.63
N HIS A 68 -5.99 19.30 1.68
CA HIS A 68 -6.25 17.98 2.23
C HIS A 68 -7.76 17.70 2.20
N ARG A 69 -8.22 16.95 1.20
CA ARG A 69 -9.46 16.19 1.33
C ARG A 69 -9.09 14.94 2.09
N HIS A 70 -9.16 15.04 3.42
CA HIS A 70 -9.40 13.86 4.23
C HIS A 70 -10.73 13.29 3.76
N ALA A 71 -10.67 12.22 2.95
CA ALA A 71 -11.80 11.33 2.78
C ALA A 71 -11.92 10.53 4.09
N THR A 72 -12.53 11.16 5.08
CA THR A 72 -13.06 10.47 6.25
C THR A 72 -14.29 9.72 5.77
N GLY A 73 -14.11 8.49 5.32
CA GLY A 73 -15.20 7.52 5.28
C GLY A 73 -15.52 7.17 6.72
N GLU A 74 -16.41 7.96 7.33
CA GLU A 74 -17.09 7.56 8.56
C GLU A 74 -17.89 6.28 8.25
N VAL A 75 -17.46 5.17 8.83
CA VAL A 75 -18.37 4.09 9.20
C VAL A 75 -18.32 4.02 10.71
N THR A 76 -19.27 4.72 11.31
CA THR A 76 -19.73 4.54 12.68
C THR A 76 -20.18 3.09 12.83
N GLY A 77 -19.29 2.25 13.35
CA GLY A 77 -19.55 0.86 13.71
C GLY A 77 -19.32 0.70 15.20
N GLU A 78 -20.31 1.15 15.96
CA GLU A 78 -20.43 0.89 17.38
C GLU A 78 -20.72 -0.61 17.58
N ALA A 79 -19.72 -1.38 18.00
CA ALA A 79 -19.94 -2.75 18.45
C ALA A 79 -18.86 -3.15 19.46
N ALA A 80 -19.27 -3.27 20.72
CA ALA A 80 -18.51 -3.90 21.78
C ALA A 80 -18.21 -5.36 21.41
N GLY A 81 -17.12 -5.59 20.69
CA GLY A 81 -16.66 -6.92 20.28
C GLY A 81 -16.19 -7.04 18.83
N GLU A 82 -16.44 -6.04 17.98
CA GLU A 82 -16.08 -6.10 16.56
C GLU A 82 -14.70 -5.48 16.29
N VAL A 83 -13.88 -6.20 15.54
CA VAL A 83 -12.56 -5.72 15.11
C VAL A 83 -12.77 -4.64 14.04
N THR A 84 -12.23 -3.43 14.28
CA THR A 84 -12.41 -2.30 13.35
C THR A 84 -11.94 -2.64 11.93
N GLY A 85 -12.49 -1.96 10.93
CA GLY A 85 -12.09 -2.14 9.53
C GLY A 85 -10.59 -1.96 9.30
N GLU A 86 -9.97 -1.00 10.00
CA GLU A 86 -8.54 -0.73 10.00
C GLU A 86 -7.75 -1.96 10.49
N VAL A 87 -8.13 -2.52 11.63
CA VAL A 87 -7.45 -3.68 12.19
C VAL A 87 -7.63 -4.88 11.28
N ARG A 88 -8.82 -5.12 10.73
CA ARG A 88 -9.05 -6.18 9.74
C ARG A 88 -8.11 -6.06 8.54
N ARG A 89 -7.98 -4.86 7.96
CA ARG A 89 -7.04 -4.61 6.85
C ARG A 89 -5.60 -4.91 7.26
N LEU A 90 -5.19 -4.51 8.47
CA LEU A 90 -3.86 -4.81 9.00
C LEU A 90 -3.61 -6.32 9.14
N LEU A 91 -4.58 -7.08 9.65
CA LEU A 91 -4.45 -8.54 9.80
C LEU A 91 -4.25 -9.21 8.44
N ALA A 92 -5.06 -8.83 7.45
CA ALA A 92 -4.95 -9.36 6.08
C ALA A 92 -3.60 -9.02 5.42
N ALA A 93 -3.03 -7.85 5.72
CA ALA A 93 -1.71 -7.46 5.22
C ALA A 93 -0.54 -8.20 5.91
N CYS A 94 -0.72 -8.68 7.14
CA CYS A 94 0.34 -9.30 7.94
C CYS A 94 0.57 -10.78 7.59
N LYS A 95 1.20 -11.04 6.45
CA LYS A 95 1.44 -12.42 5.95
C LYS A 95 2.58 -13.16 6.67
N ARG A 96 3.52 -12.42 7.26
CA ARG A 96 4.70 -12.94 7.97
C ARG A 96 5.10 -11.99 9.08
N SER A 97 6.23 -12.27 9.75
CA SER A 97 6.87 -11.27 10.60
C SER A 97 7.35 -10.09 9.75
N MET A 98 6.74 -8.92 9.93
CA MET A 98 6.96 -7.71 9.12
C MET A 98 7.31 -6.51 9.99
N LYS A 99 8.15 -5.62 9.47
CA LYS A 99 8.43 -4.34 10.11
C LYS A 99 7.20 -3.42 10.03
N ARG A 100 7.14 -2.44 10.93
CA ARG A 100 6.15 -1.34 10.89
C ARG A 100 6.01 -0.74 9.49
N THR A 101 7.15 -0.41 8.88
CA THR A 101 7.20 0.23 7.55
C THR A 101 6.71 -0.69 6.44
N GLU A 102 6.97 -2.00 6.54
CA GLU A 102 6.47 -2.97 5.56
C GLU A 102 4.94 -3.12 5.68
N LEU A 103 4.40 -3.15 6.90
CA LEU A 103 2.93 -3.19 7.12
C LEU A 103 2.24 -1.91 6.67
N GLN A 104 2.81 -0.75 7.00
CA GLN A 104 2.29 0.54 6.56
C GLN A 104 2.27 0.63 5.03
N LEU A 105 3.34 0.18 4.38
CA LEU A 105 3.44 0.15 2.92
C LEU A 105 2.44 -0.82 2.29
N ALA A 106 2.28 -2.03 2.86
CA ALA A 106 1.32 -3.02 2.37
C ALA A 106 -0.13 -2.52 2.44
N LEU A 107 -0.42 -1.55 3.31
CA LEU A 107 -1.72 -0.90 3.42
C LEU A 107 -1.84 0.40 2.58
N GLY A 108 -0.79 0.80 1.85
CA GLY A 108 -0.78 2.03 1.07
C GLY A 108 -0.85 3.31 1.91
N LEU A 109 -0.53 3.24 3.21
CA LEU A 109 -0.70 4.37 4.12
C LEU A 109 0.53 5.29 4.10
N ARG A 110 0.29 6.59 3.92
CA ARG A 110 1.37 7.60 3.86
C ARG A 110 1.79 8.08 5.24
N HIS A 111 0.84 8.28 6.16
CA HIS A 111 1.07 8.90 7.45
C HIS A 111 1.35 7.88 8.56
N GLU A 112 2.50 8.00 9.21
CA GLU A 112 2.93 7.10 10.28
C GLU A 112 2.03 7.18 11.53
N ASP A 113 1.68 8.39 11.98
CA ASP A 113 0.87 8.56 13.20
C ASP A 113 -0.52 7.95 13.05
N HIS A 114 -1.14 8.12 11.87
CA HIS A 114 -2.42 7.49 11.56
C HIS A 114 -2.30 5.96 11.53
N PHE A 115 -1.28 5.42 10.86
CA PHE A 115 -1.01 3.98 10.89
C PHE A 115 -0.86 3.45 12.33
N ARG A 116 -0.10 4.17 13.16
CA ARG A 116 0.16 3.75 14.54
C ARG A 116 -1.11 3.77 15.38
N ASN A 117 -1.92 4.81 15.28
CA ASN A 117 -3.05 5.03 16.16
C ASN A 117 -4.31 4.28 15.72
N ALA A 118 -4.56 4.18 14.42
CA ALA A 118 -5.77 3.56 13.89
C ALA A 118 -5.61 2.07 13.57
N TYR A 119 -4.39 1.60 13.30
CA TYR A 119 -4.13 0.20 12.88
C TYR A 119 -3.32 -0.55 13.93
N LEU A 120 -2.06 -0.13 14.15
CA LEU A 120 -1.09 -0.93 14.89
C LEU A 120 -1.41 -1.01 16.38
N THR A 121 -1.68 0.13 17.03
CA THR A 121 -1.93 0.19 18.48
C THR A 121 -3.21 -0.55 18.88
N PRO A 122 -4.34 -0.37 18.18
CA PRO A 122 -5.56 -1.14 18.47
C PRO A 122 -5.33 -2.65 18.29
N ALA A 123 -4.65 -3.07 17.22
CA ALA A 123 -4.37 -4.49 16.98
C ALA A 123 -3.48 -5.14 18.05
N LEU A 124 -2.48 -4.39 18.56
CA LEU A 124 -1.63 -4.81 19.69
C LEU A 124 -2.44 -4.89 20.99
N LYS A 125 -3.27 -3.87 21.30
CA LYS A 125 -4.12 -3.85 22.49
C LYS A 125 -5.13 -5.00 22.50
N SER A 126 -5.69 -5.34 21.35
CA SER A 126 -6.63 -6.46 21.19
C SER A 126 -5.96 -7.84 21.20
N GLY A 127 -4.62 -7.90 21.21
CA GLY A 127 -3.82 -9.12 21.21
C GLY A 127 -3.89 -9.90 19.90
N LEU A 128 -4.23 -9.24 18.79
CA LEU A 128 -4.38 -9.87 17.46
C LEU A 128 -3.03 -9.95 16.73
N ILE A 129 -2.12 -9.03 17.06
CA ILE A 129 -0.73 -9.06 16.66
C ILE A 129 0.16 -8.89 17.90
N GLU A 130 1.40 -9.33 17.77
CA GLU A 130 2.41 -9.18 18.82
C GLU A 130 3.75 -8.68 18.27
N MET A 131 4.58 -8.16 19.17
CA MET A 131 5.95 -7.73 18.91
C MET A 131 6.92 -8.91 19.02
N THR A 132 7.88 -9.02 18.11
CA THR A 132 8.90 -10.08 18.18
C THR A 132 9.98 -9.82 19.23
N ILE A 133 10.21 -8.57 19.63
CA ILE A 133 11.15 -8.18 20.69
C ILE A 133 10.40 -7.28 21.68
N PRO A 134 9.61 -7.85 22.60
CA PRO A 134 8.80 -7.06 23.54
C PRO A 134 9.67 -6.27 24.54
N ASP A 135 10.82 -6.80 24.94
CA ASP A 135 11.78 -6.15 25.86
C ASP A 135 12.33 -4.82 25.31
N LYS A 136 12.47 -4.71 23.98
CA LYS A 136 13.05 -3.54 23.31
C LYS A 136 12.09 -3.03 22.23
N PRO A 137 11.00 -2.34 22.61
CA PRO A 137 9.96 -1.90 21.67
C PRO A 137 10.46 -0.89 20.63
N ARG A 138 11.55 -0.18 20.94
CA ARG A 138 12.21 0.79 20.04
C ARG A 138 13.35 0.17 19.22
N SER A 139 13.51 -1.16 19.25
CA SER A 139 14.56 -1.85 18.49
C SER A 139 14.38 -1.66 16.99
N SER A 140 15.48 -1.40 16.28
CA SER A 140 15.49 -1.32 14.81
C SER A 140 15.20 -2.67 14.13
N LYS A 141 15.35 -3.76 14.88
CA LYS A 141 15.04 -5.14 14.46
C LYS A 141 13.59 -5.53 14.79
N GLN A 142 12.78 -4.62 15.33
CA GLN A 142 11.42 -4.91 15.73
C GLN A 142 10.56 -5.31 14.53
N LYS A 143 9.82 -6.42 14.70
CA LYS A 143 8.82 -6.91 13.76
C LYS A 143 7.53 -7.20 14.51
N TYR A 144 6.47 -7.32 13.73
CA TYR A 144 5.12 -7.64 14.18
C TYR A 144 4.66 -8.89 13.44
N ARG A 145 3.93 -9.76 14.13
CA ARG A 145 3.33 -10.97 13.56
C ARG A 145 1.94 -11.19 14.14
N LEU A 146 1.10 -11.93 13.41
CA LEU A 146 -0.19 -12.39 13.89
C LEU A 146 -0.02 -13.33 15.09
N THR A 147 -0.91 -13.21 16.07
CA THR A 147 -1.08 -14.19 17.14
C THR A 147 -2.07 -15.28 16.70
N ALA A 148 -2.20 -16.34 17.50
CA ALA A 148 -3.25 -17.35 17.29
C ALA A 148 -4.65 -16.72 17.20
N LYS A 149 -4.94 -15.72 18.05
CA LYS A 149 -6.20 -14.97 18.05
C LYS A 149 -6.38 -14.16 16.76
N GLY A 150 -5.32 -13.48 16.29
CA GLY A 150 -5.37 -12.74 15.03
C GLY A 150 -5.61 -13.62 13.81
N MET A 151 -4.98 -14.81 13.77
CA MET A 151 -5.20 -15.80 12.72
C MET A 151 -6.61 -16.37 12.75
N ASP A 152 -7.17 -16.62 13.93
CA ASP A 152 -8.55 -17.09 14.08
C ASP A 152 -9.56 -16.08 13.51
N ILE A 153 -9.42 -14.81 13.91
CA ILE A 153 -10.24 -13.73 13.39
C ILE A 153 -10.10 -13.60 11.87
N LEU A 154 -8.87 -13.65 11.34
CA LEU A 154 -8.64 -13.56 9.90
C LEU A 154 -9.32 -14.71 9.14
N ARG A 155 -9.30 -15.93 9.67
CA ARG A 155 -10.00 -17.09 9.08
C ARG A 155 -11.52 -16.90 9.10
N ARG A 156 -12.07 -16.41 10.22
CA ARG A 156 -13.52 -16.11 10.34
C ARG A 156 -13.97 -15.03 9.35
N LEU A 157 -13.12 -14.04 9.11
CA LEU A 157 -13.32 -12.96 8.14
C LEU A 157 -13.04 -13.35 6.67
N GLY A 158 -12.40 -14.50 6.46
CA GLY A 158 -12.22 -15.07 5.12
C GLY A 158 -13.33 -16.05 4.75
N ALA A 159 -14.07 -16.54 5.75
CA ALA A 159 -15.19 -17.46 5.56
C ALA A 159 -16.48 -16.76 5.10
N ASP A 160 -16.60 -15.44 5.25
CA ASP A 160 -17.73 -14.65 4.73
C ASP A 160 -17.54 -14.16 3.28
N VAL A 161 -16.34 -14.26 2.72
CA VAL A 161 -16.10 -14.04 1.28
C VAL A 161 -16.43 -15.33 0.54
N ASN A 162 -17.72 -15.56 0.31
CA ASN A 162 -18.22 -16.60 -0.58
C ASN A 162 -17.91 -16.21 -2.03
N PRO A 163 -17.10 -16.97 -2.81
CA PRO A 163 -16.89 -16.71 -4.24
C PRO A 163 -18.10 -17.13 -5.12
N GLY A 164 -19.32 -17.08 -4.59
CA GLY A 164 -20.55 -17.52 -5.26
C GLY A 164 -21.52 -16.39 -5.56
N SER A 165 -21.29 -15.66 -6.64
CA SER A 165 -22.38 -15.01 -7.40
C SER A 165 -21.91 -14.73 -8.82
N GLY A 166 -22.25 -15.67 -9.69
CA GLY A 166 -22.01 -15.62 -11.13
C GLY A 166 -22.60 -16.82 -11.86
N ASP A 167 -23.65 -17.45 -11.32
CA ASP A 167 -24.61 -18.17 -12.14
C ASP A 167 -25.41 -17.11 -12.90
N ASN A 168 -25.17 -16.98 -14.20
CA ASN A 168 -26.16 -16.40 -15.09
C ASN A 168 -26.15 -17.15 -16.43
N ALA A 169 -27.13 -18.05 -16.52
CA ALA A 169 -27.89 -18.51 -17.68
C ALA A 169 -27.15 -18.88 -18.98
#